data_AF-A0A9X0AAH5-F1
#
_entry.id   AF-A0A9X0AAH5-F1
#
_cell.length_a   1.000
_cell.length_b   1.000
_cell.length_c   1.000
_cell.angle_alpha   90.00
_cell.angle_beta   90.00
_cell.angle_gamma   90.00
#
_symmetry.space_group_name_H-M   'P 1'
#
loop_
_entity.id
_entity.type
_entity.pdbx_description
1 polymer ?
#
loop_
_entity_poly.entity_id
_entity_poly.type
_entity_poly.pdbx_seq_one_letter_code
_entity_poly.pdbx_strand_id
1 'polypeptide(L)'
;MWDPVKQSTSSVSSLIIWQGPFHVSLNAQESMVLLFRPVFEKLYKKLFGRDKVLPKKPKPHRINTLTTAAFGGWTIVWDAVLHQFGPTCKDSEYALLLHLFNEVLPLVFYFYCKIFRGGDFNKWLAATFRMFYFYHF
;
A
#
# COMPACT_ATOMS: atom_id res chain seq x y z
N MET A 1 -24.25 6.77 3.69
CA MET A 1 -23.07 5.88 3.68
C MET A 1 -23.49 4.61 2.94
N TRP A 2 -22.75 4.18 1.92
CA TRP A 2 -23.07 2.99 1.14
C TRP A 2 -23.07 1.74 2.04
N ASP A 3 -24.07 0.86 1.89
CA ASP A 3 -24.22 -0.38 2.65
C ASP A 3 -23.67 -1.56 1.84
N PRO A 4 -22.48 -2.07 2.19
CA PRO A 4 -21.82 -3.12 1.42
C PRO A 4 -22.60 -4.43 1.37
N VAL A 5 -23.44 -4.71 2.38
CA VAL A 5 -24.18 -5.98 2.49
C VAL A 5 -25.32 -6.06 1.47
N LYS A 6 -25.87 -4.93 1.03
CA LYS A 6 -27.04 -4.89 0.13
C LYS A 6 -26.73 -5.03 -1.36
N GLN A 7 -25.46 -5.00 -1.78
CA GLN A 7 -25.07 -4.97 -3.20
C GLN A 7 -24.21 -6.15 -3.68
N SER A 8 -23.92 -7.15 -2.85
CA SER A 8 -23.11 -8.29 -3.31
C SER A 8 -23.90 -9.21 -4.25
N THR A 9 -23.63 -9.11 -5.56
CA THR A 9 -24.21 -9.99 -6.59
C THR A 9 -23.36 -11.23 -6.89
N SER A 10 -22.18 -11.38 -6.26
CA SER A 10 -21.27 -12.53 -6.42
C SER A 10 -20.64 -12.99 -5.11
N SER A 11 -20.39 -14.31 -4.97
CA SER A 11 -19.84 -14.95 -3.75
C SER A 11 -18.46 -14.45 -3.34
N VAL A 12 -17.66 -13.94 -4.29
CA VAL A 12 -16.34 -13.34 -3.99
C VAL A 12 -16.50 -11.95 -3.38
N SER A 13 -17.47 -11.16 -3.86
CA SER A 13 -17.73 -9.83 -3.32
C SER A 13 -18.23 -9.89 -1.87
N SER A 14 -19.06 -10.89 -1.53
CA SER A 14 -19.56 -11.07 -0.16
C SER A 14 -18.47 -11.44 0.85
N LEU A 15 -17.45 -12.21 0.45
CA LEU A 15 -16.29 -12.53 1.32
C LEU A 15 -15.47 -11.28 1.67
N ILE A 16 -15.26 -10.40 0.70
CA ILE A 16 -14.52 -9.14 0.86
C ILE A 16 -15.26 -8.20 1.82
N ILE A 17 -16.59 -8.18 1.71
CA ILE A 17 -17.47 -7.41 2.59
C ILE A 17 -17.39 -7.94 4.03
N TRP A 18 -17.22 -9.26 4.21
CA TRP A 18 -17.18 -9.89 5.53
C TRP A 18 -15.93 -9.54 6.35
N GLN A 19 -14.73 -9.48 5.75
CA GLN A 19 -13.51 -9.04 6.47
C GLN A 19 -13.58 -7.57 6.90
N GLY A 20 -14.32 -6.75 6.17
CA GLY A 20 -14.43 -5.33 6.42
C GLY A 20 -13.28 -4.51 5.80
N PRO A 21 -13.58 -3.36 5.18
CA PRO A 21 -12.62 -2.57 4.39
C PRO A 21 -11.47 -1.99 5.23
N PHE A 22 -11.68 -1.81 6.52
CA PHE A 22 -10.63 -1.38 7.44
C PHE A 22 -9.57 -2.47 7.65
N HIS A 23 -9.98 -3.72 7.85
CA HIS A 23 -9.05 -4.84 8.02
C HIS A 23 -8.25 -5.11 6.74
N VAL A 24 -8.90 -5.07 5.57
CA VAL A 24 -8.23 -5.18 4.27
C VAL A 24 -7.15 -4.10 4.14
N SER A 25 -7.45 -2.86 4.53
CA SER A 25 -6.48 -1.77 4.49
C SER A 25 -5.29 -1.99 5.42
N LEU A 26 -5.54 -2.43 6.66
CA LEU A 26 -4.47 -2.67 7.64
C LEU A 26 -3.56 -3.81 7.20
N ASN A 27 -4.14 -4.91 6.74
CA ASN A 27 -3.37 -6.06 6.30
C ASN A 27 -2.53 -5.72 5.06
N ALA A 28 -3.08 -4.96 4.10
CA ALA A 28 -2.31 -4.54 2.93
C ALA A 28 -1.16 -3.59 3.28
N GLN A 29 -1.36 -2.67 4.23
CA GLN A 29 -0.29 -1.81 4.74
C GLN A 29 0.83 -2.63 5.40
N GLU A 30 0.48 -3.61 6.22
CA GLU A 30 1.45 -4.52 6.84
C GLU A 30 2.19 -5.35 5.78
N SER A 31 1.46 -5.98 4.86
CA SER A 31 2.04 -6.79 3.79
C SER A 31 2.95 -5.98 2.87
N MET A 32 2.61 -4.73 2.52
CA MET A 32 3.49 -3.84 1.75
C MET A 32 4.82 -3.61 2.47
N VAL A 33 4.77 -3.27 3.76
CA VAL A 33 5.97 -2.99 4.56
C VAL A 33 6.87 -4.23 4.70
N LEU A 34 6.26 -5.41 4.85
CA LEU A 34 6.99 -6.66 5.00
C LEU A 34 7.52 -7.22 3.67
N LEU A 35 6.76 -7.10 2.57
CA LEU A 35 7.19 -7.55 1.24
C LEU A 35 8.36 -6.71 0.74
N PHE A 36 8.30 -5.40 0.94
CA PHE A 36 9.37 -4.46 0.56
C PHE A 36 10.26 -4.09 1.75
N ARG A 37 10.48 -5.05 2.66
CA ARG A 37 11.28 -4.86 3.88
C ARG A 37 12.64 -4.22 3.65
N PRO A 38 13.43 -4.53 2.59
CA PRO A 38 14.72 -3.87 2.37
C PRO A 38 14.63 -2.34 2.23
N VAL A 39 13.52 -1.83 1.67
CA VAL A 39 13.25 -0.40 1.53
C VAL A 39 12.76 0.17 2.86
N PHE A 40 11.74 -0.45 3.44
CA PHE A 40 11.11 0.05 4.66
C PHE A 40 11.99 -0.06 5.90
N GLU A 41 12.91 -1.01 5.96
CA GLU A 41 13.94 -1.10 7.03
C GLU A 41 14.86 0.13 7.01
N LYS A 42 15.31 0.56 5.83
CA LYS A 42 16.14 1.77 5.68
C LYS A 42 15.37 3.00 6.14
N LEU A 43 14.11 3.13 5.72
CA LEU A 43 13.25 4.24 6.15
C LEU A 43 12.95 4.18 7.66
N TYR A 44 12.68 3.01 8.21
CA TYR A 44 12.42 2.79 9.63
C TYR A 44 13.58 3.26 10.51
N LYS A 45 14.81 2.89 10.14
CA LYS A 45 16.03 3.36 10.83
C LYS A 45 16.19 4.88 10.77
N LYS A 46 15.81 5.50 9.65
CA LYS A 46 15.87 6.96 9.51
C LYS A 46 14.82 7.68 10.36
N LEU A 47 13.61 7.13 10.48
CA LEU A 47 12.52 7.77 11.23
C LEU A 47 12.57 7.49 12.74
N PHE A 48 13.08 6.33 13.16
CA PHE A 48 12.93 5.87 14.56
C PHE A 48 14.25 5.60 15.29
N GLY A 49 15.39 5.75 14.62
CA GLY A 49 16.72 5.57 15.21
C GLY A 49 17.55 4.52 14.46
N ARG A 50 18.84 4.80 14.28
CA ARG A 50 19.76 3.97 13.48
C ARG A 50 19.99 2.58 14.08
N ASP A 51 19.86 2.46 15.40
CA ASP A 51 19.96 1.24 16.20
C ASP A 51 18.69 0.38 16.13
N LYS A 52 17.58 0.92 15.62
CA LYS A 52 16.30 0.20 15.57
C LYS A 52 16.23 -0.75 14.38
N VAL A 53 15.57 -1.88 14.59
CA VAL A 53 15.27 -2.86 13.55
C VAL A 53 13.76 -2.91 13.35
N LEU A 54 13.30 -2.96 12.09
CA LEU A 54 11.88 -3.11 11.76
C LEU A 54 11.39 -4.47 12.27
N PRO A 55 10.45 -4.53 13.24
CA PRO A 55 9.99 -5.79 13.79
C PRO A 55 9.29 -6.64 12.72
N LYS A 56 9.25 -7.97 12.89
CA LYS A 56 8.46 -8.86 12.01
C LYS A 56 6.96 -8.55 12.04
N LYS A 57 6.48 -7.98 13.14
CA LYS A 57 5.11 -7.49 13.32
C LYS A 57 5.14 -6.06 13.85
N PRO A 58 5.32 -5.05 12.98
CA PRO A 58 5.42 -3.66 13.39
C PRO A 58 4.08 -3.17 13.98
N LYS A 59 4.14 -2.19 14.89
CA LYS A 59 2.91 -1.58 15.44
C LYS A 59 2.16 -0.80 14.35
N PRO A 60 0.81 -0.84 14.27
CA PRO A 60 0.06 -0.16 13.22
C PRO A 60 0.38 1.32 13.03
N HIS A 61 0.58 2.07 14.12
CA HIS A 61 0.96 3.49 14.01
C HIS A 61 2.34 3.69 13.35
N ARG A 62 3.30 2.78 13.56
CA ARG A 62 4.61 2.84 12.90
C ARG A 62 4.49 2.55 11.40
N ILE A 63 3.64 1.59 11.03
CA ILE A 63 3.31 1.28 9.62
C ILE A 63 2.68 2.50 8.94
N ASN A 64 1.74 3.16 9.61
CA ASN A 64 1.11 4.36 9.08
C ASN A 64 2.12 5.51 8.88
N THR A 65 3.02 5.74 9.84
CA THR A 65 4.11 6.72 9.70
C THR A 65 5.05 6.36 8.54
N LEU A 66 5.44 5.09 8.40
CA LEU A 66 6.28 4.62 7.29
C LEU A 66 5.62 4.85 5.94
N THR A 67 4.35 4.44 5.80
CA THR A 67 3.57 4.58 4.56
C THR A 67 3.42 6.05 4.19
N THR A 68 3.09 6.91 5.17
CA THR A 68 2.96 8.36 4.96
C THR A 68 4.28 9.00 4.54
N ALA A 69 5.38 8.67 5.23
CA ALA A 69 6.70 9.21 4.92
C ALA A 69 7.21 8.72 3.56
N ALA A 70 6.98 7.44 3.22
CA ALA A 70 7.34 6.89 1.93
C ALA A 70 6.56 7.56 0.80
N PHE A 71 5.24 7.74 0.96
CA PHE A 71 4.39 8.35 -0.05
C PHE A 71 4.77 9.82 -0.26
N GLY A 72 4.87 10.59 0.82
CA GLY A 72 5.30 11.99 0.75
C GLY A 72 6.71 12.13 0.17
N GLY A 73 7.65 11.30 0.61
CA GLY A 73 9.01 11.27 0.07
C GLY A 73 9.04 10.98 -1.42
N TRP A 74 8.29 9.98 -1.89
CA TRP A 74 8.19 9.64 -3.30
C TRP A 74 7.66 10.81 -4.13
N THR A 75 6.58 11.48 -3.69
CA THR A 75 6.02 12.62 -4.42
C THR A 75 7.01 13.78 -4.62
N ILE A 76 8.02 13.90 -3.75
CA ILE A 76 9.06 14.92 -3.85
C ILE A 76 10.15 14.50 -4.84
N VAL A 77 10.54 13.22 -4.87
CA VAL A 77 11.76 12.76 -5.57
C VAL A 77 11.49 12.01 -6.88
N TRP A 78 10.23 11.64 -7.17
CA TRP A 78 9.91 10.73 -8.28
C TRP A 78 10.44 11.24 -9.63
N ASP A 79 10.28 12.54 -9.91
CA ASP A 79 10.72 13.18 -11.15
C ASP A 79 12.25 13.08 -11.33
N ALA A 80 13.00 13.44 -10.28
CA ALA A 80 14.45 13.33 -10.28
C ALA A 80 14.94 11.88 -10.45
N VAL A 81 14.25 10.91 -9.82
CA VAL A 81 14.58 9.48 -9.96
C VAL A 81 14.31 8.98 -11.37
N LEU A 82 13.18 9.35 -11.99
CA LEU A 82 12.87 8.94 -13.36
C LEU A 82 13.80 9.60 -14.38
N HIS A 83 14.12 10.88 -14.19
CA HIS A 83 15.06 11.59 -15.05
C HIS A 83 16.45 10.96 -15.01
N GLN A 84 16.94 10.62 -13.82
CA GLN A 84 18.29 10.07 -13.64
C GLN A 84 18.41 8.59 -14.04
N PHE A 85 17.43 7.76 -13.67
CA PHE A 85 17.53 6.30 -13.79
C PHE A 85 16.64 5.71 -14.90
N GLY A 86 15.57 6.39 -15.29
CA GLY A 86 14.60 5.87 -16.26
C GLY A 86 15.21 5.51 -17.63
N PRO A 87 16.11 6.32 -18.21
CA PRO A 87 16.71 5.99 -19.51
C PRO A 87 17.74 4.85 -19.47
N THR A 88 18.40 4.64 -18.32
CA THR A 88 19.63 3.84 -18.22
C THR A 88 19.48 2.56 -17.38
N CYS A 89 18.66 2.58 -16.33
CA CYS A 89 18.50 1.45 -15.42
C CYS A 89 17.37 0.54 -15.89
N LYS A 90 17.74 -0.66 -16.36
CA LYS A 90 16.80 -1.71 -16.81
C LYS A 90 16.72 -2.89 -15.84
N ASP A 91 17.26 -2.71 -14.64
CA ASP A 91 17.33 -3.78 -13.65
C ASP A 91 15.94 -4.12 -13.11
N SER A 92 15.71 -5.41 -12.84
CA SER A 92 14.45 -5.89 -12.26
C SER A 92 14.17 -5.26 -10.89
N GLU A 93 15.22 -5.00 -10.10
CA GLU A 93 15.10 -4.31 -8.82
C GLU A 93 14.56 -2.89 -8.97
N TYR A 94 15.03 -2.14 -9.97
CA TYR A 94 14.54 -0.79 -10.25
C TYR A 94 13.06 -0.82 -10.69
N ALA A 95 12.70 -1.75 -11.57
CA ALA A 95 11.31 -1.95 -11.99
C ALA A 95 10.38 -2.29 -10.80
N LEU A 96 10.84 -3.14 -9.88
CA LEU A 96 10.12 -3.47 -8.65
C LEU A 96 9.95 -2.28 -7.72
N LEU A 97 10.98 -1.44 -7.58
CA LEU A 97 10.88 -0.20 -6.80
C LEU A 97 9.89 0.78 -7.42
N LEU A 98 9.92 0.96 -8.74
CA LEU A 98 8.93 1.79 -9.43
C LEU A 98 7.52 1.25 -9.24
N HIS A 99 7.32 -0.07 -9.33
CA HIS A 99 6.02 -0.69 -9.08
C HIS A 99 5.55 -0.44 -7.64
N LEU A 100 6.44 -0.59 -6.64
CA LEU A 100 6.13 -0.25 -5.24
C LEU A 100 5.65 1.19 -5.12
N PHE A 101 6.42 2.15 -5.64
CA PHE A 101 6.17 3.56 -5.37
C PHE A 101 5.06 4.18 -6.22
N ASN A 102 4.86 3.71 -7.45
CA ASN A 102 3.85 4.25 -8.37
C ASN A 102 2.49 3.55 -8.25
N GLU A 103 2.45 2.26 -7.95
CA GLU A 103 1.20 1.49 -7.95
C GLU A 103 0.79 1.05 -6.55
N VAL A 104 1.67 0.33 -5.86
CA VAL A 104 1.34 -0.34 -4.60
C VAL A 104 1.13 0.66 -3.46
N LEU A 105 2.12 1.54 -3.24
CA LEU A 105 2.11 2.50 -2.15
C LEU A 105 0.94 3.50 -2.24
N PRO A 106 0.64 4.11 -3.40
CA PRO A 106 -0.52 5.00 -3.53
C PRO A 106 -1.84 4.26 -3.34
N LEU A 107 -1.98 3.05 -3.88
CA LEU A 107 -3.17 2.22 -3.69
C LEU A 107 -3.42 1.98 -2.20
N VAL A 108 -2.41 1.50 -1.49
CA VAL A 108 -2.47 1.22 -0.04
C VAL A 108 -2.74 2.49 0.78
N PHE A 109 -2.12 3.62 0.42
CA PHE A 109 -2.30 4.90 1.11
C PHE A 109 -3.72 5.47 0.94
N TYR A 110 -4.28 5.41 -0.27
CA TYR A 110 -5.58 5.97 -0.58
C TYR A 110 -6.77 5.02 -0.34
N PHE A 111 -6.53 3.71 -0.23
CA PHE A 111 -7.57 2.67 -0.18
C PHE A 111 -8.68 3.00 0.83
N TYR A 112 -8.34 3.15 2.10
CA TYR A 112 -9.36 3.38 3.12
C TYR A 112 -9.88 4.83 3.09
N CYS A 113 -8.97 5.81 3.14
CA CYS A 113 -9.32 7.21 3.38
C CYS A 113 -9.99 7.90 2.18
N LYS A 114 -9.71 7.45 0.94
CA LYS A 114 -10.27 8.06 -0.27
C LYS A 114 -11.18 7.11 -1.03
N ILE A 115 -10.77 5.86 -1.26
CA ILE A 115 -11.54 4.95 -2.11
C ILE A 115 -12.79 4.45 -1.35
N PHE A 116 -12.60 3.82 -0.19
CA PHE A 116 -13.72 3.32 0.61
C PHE A 116 -14.59 4.45 1.16
N ARG A 117 -13.99 5.45 1.84
CA ARG A 117 -14.73 6.58 2.40
C ARG A 117 -15.35 7.51 1.35
N GLY A 118 -14.86 7.45 0.10
CA GLY A 118 -15.44 8.17 -1.03
C GLY A 118 -16.81 7.62 -1.47
N GLY A 119 -17.18 6.40 -1.03
CA GLY A 119 -18.52 5.84 -1.23
C GLY A 119 -18.83 5.36 -2.64
N ASP A 120 -17.84 5.30 -3.54
CA ASP A 120 -17.99 4.77 -4.90
C ASP A 120 -17.75 3.25 -4.89
N PHE A 121 -18.81 2.48 -5.03
CA PHE A 121 -18.76 1.02 -4.97
C PHE A 121 -17.86 0.41 -6.04
N ASN A 122 -17.95 0.88 -7.29
CA ASN A 122 -17.20 0.30 -8.40
C ASN A 122 -15.70 0.55 -8.22
N LYS A 123 -15.32 1.77 -7.80
CA LYS A 123 -13.93 2.09 -7.48
C LYS A 123 -13.42 1.26 -6.29
N TRP A 124 -14.23 1.11 -5.25
CA TRP A 124 -13.88 0.28 -4.09
C TRP A 124 -13.67 -1.18 -4.47
N LEU A 125 -14.59 -1.76 -5.26
CA LEU A 125 -14.52 -3.14 -5.70
C LEU A 125 -13.26 -3.38 -6.55
N ALA A 126 -13.01 -2.50 -7.54
CA ALA A 126 -11.83 -2.59 -8.38
C ALA A 126 -10.51 -2.45 -7.59
N ALA A 127 -10.45 -1.51 -6.66
CA ALA A 127 -9.29 -1.34 -5.78
C ALA A 127 -9.09 -2.57 -4.88
N THR A 128 -10.17 -3.16 -4.39
CA THR A 128 -10.07 -4.35 -3.54
C THR A 128 -9.57 -5.54 -4.32
N PHE A 129 -10.04 -5.78 -5.55
CA PHE A 129 -9.47 -6.82 -6.42
C PHE A 129 -7.98 -6.62 -6.69
N ARG A 130 -7.54 -5.38 -6.92
CA ARG A 130 -6.11 -5.06 -7.05
C ARG A 130 -5.32 -5.41 -5.77
N MET A 131 -5.86 -5.13 -4.60
CA MET A 131 -5.24 -5.49 -3.32
C MET A 131 -5.15 -7.01 -3.14
N PHE A 132 -6.19 -7.74 -3.50
CA PHE A 132 -6.17 -9.21 -3.49
C PHE A 132 -5.10 -9.79 -4.42
N TYR A 133 -4.96 -9.22 -5.63
CA TYR A 133 -3.93 -9.63 -6.57
C TYR A 133 -2.51 -9.44 -6.01
N PHE A 134 -2.26 -8.34 -5.28
CA PHE A 134 -0.95 -8.08 -4.71
C PHE A 134 -0.63 -8.86 -3.43
N TYR A 135 -1.65 -9.23 -2.63
CA TYR A 135 -1.43 -9.69 -1.26
C TYR A 135 -1.99 -11.06 -0.90
N HIS A 136 -2.74 -11.73 -1.79
CA HIS A 136 -3.34 -13.07 -1.58
C HIS A 136 -3.81 -13.29 -0.13
N PHE A 137 -4.97 -12.72 0.22
CA PHE A 137 -5.64 -12.97 1.50
C PHE A 137 -6.34 -14.33 1.53
#